data_AF-A0A1G2SLS5-F1
#
_entry.id   AF-A0A1G2SLS5-F1
#
_cell.length_a   1.000
_cell.length_b   1.000
_cell.length_c   1.000
_cell.angle_alpha   90.00
_cell.angle_beta   90.00
_cell.angle_gamma   90.00
#
_symmetry.space_group_name_H-M   'P 1'
#
loop_
_entity.id
_entity.type
_entity.pdbx_description
1 polymer ?
#
loop_
_entity_poly.entity_id
_entity_poly.type
_entity_poly.pdbx_seq_one_letter_code
_entity_poly.pdbx_strand_id
1 'polypeptide(L)'
;MSDLLSEIGTVSPDMFSSTDSLLSLYSFWSFVIVAVITSILVFVTATKMKGGLFGKVLYYFGAGMVLILISLVLVSIKEGSPASYTDVARDILNIVGFILMAIAANKLYSFTKAQ
;
A
#
# COMPACT_ATOMS: atom_id res chain seq x y z
N MET A 1 45.77 -21.18 10.57
CA MET A 1 44.98 -20.12 11.24
C MET A 1 44.80 -18.90 10.33
N SER A 2 45.75 -18.61 9.45
CA SER A 2 45.62 -17.68 8.33
C SER A 2 44.58 -18.13 7.28
N ASP A 3 44.48 -19.43 7.00
CA ASP A 3 43.57 -19.94 5.95
C ASP A 3 42.07 -19.84 6.31
N LEU A 4 41.73 -19.84 7.61
CA LEU A 4 40.34 -19.66 8.07
C LEU A 4 39.89 -18.20 8.06
N LEU A 5 40.81 -17.23 8.01
CA LEU A 5 40.46 -15.80 7.88
C LEU A 5 40.31 -15.37 6.41
N SER A 6 40.94 -16.09 5.47
CA SER A 6 40.72 -15.90 4.03
C SER A 6 39.36 -16.43 3.55
N GLU A 7 38.79 -17.43 4.23
CA GLU A 7 37.48 -18.00 3.87
C GLU A 7 36.30 -17.17 4.40
N ILE A 8 36.51 -16.42 5.51
CA ILE A 8 35.53 -15.44 6.02
C ILE A 8 35.65 -14.09 5.28
N GLY A 9 36.75 -13.88 4.56
CA GLY A 9 37.06 -12.63 3.84
C GLY A 9 36.46 -12.49 2.44
N THR A 10 35.74 -13.50 1.93
CA THR A 10 35.15 -13.48 0.59
C THR A 10 33.64 -13.70 0.61
N VAL A 11 32.92 -13.06 1.55
CA VAL A 11 31.49 -12.86 1.33
C VAL A 11 31.36 -11.80 0.25
N SER A 12 31.22 -12.27 -1.00
CA SER A 12 31.12 -11.42 -2.17
C SER A 12 29.97 -10.41 -1.98
N PRO A 13 30.19 -9.10 -2.17
CA PRO A 13 29.18 -8.06 -1.92
C PRO A 13 27.89 -8.25 -2.72
N ASP A 14 27.98 -8.99 -3.83
CA ASP A 14 26.90 -9.49 -4.68
C ASP A 14 25.95 -10.49 -3.97
N MET A 15 26.40 -11.22 -2.95
CA MET A 15 25.53 -12.08 -2.12
C MET A 15 24.64 -11.25 -1.19
N PHE A 16 25.18 -10.18 -0.60
CA PHE A 16 24.40 -9.25 0.24
C PHE A 16 23.38 -8.47 -0.60
N SER A 17 23.78 -7.92 -1.76
CA SER A 17 22.86 -7.19 -2.64
C SER A 17 21.70 -8.06 -3.15
N SER A 18 21.98 -9.34 -3.43
CA SER A 18 20.96 -10.30 -3.87
C SER A 18 19.99 -10.64 -2.74
N THR A 19 20.50 -10.81 -1.51
CA THR A 19 19.68 -11.11 -0.33
C THR A 19 18.80 -9.92 0.05
N ASP A 20 19.33 -8.70 0.04
CA ASP A 20 18.58 -7.47 0.30
C ASP A 20 17.48 -7.23 -0.74
N SER A 21 17.76 -7.53 -2.01
CA SER A 21 16.79 -7.43 -3.10
C SER A 21 15.63 -8.42 -2.93
N LEU A 22 15.92 -9.67 -2.54
CA LEU A 22 14.89 -10.68 -2.27
C LEU A 22 14.07 -10.35 -1.03
N LEU A 23 14.70 -9.85 0.04
CA LEU A 23 14.00 -9.39 1.24
C LEU A 23 13.07 -8.22 0.92
N SER A 24 13.55 -7.25 0.15
CA SER A 24 12.76 -6.09 -0.29
C SER A 24 11.54 -6.53 -1.10
N LEU A 25 11.73 -7.44 -2.06
CA LEU A 25 10.64 -7.99 -2.86
C LEU A 25 9.61 -8.74 -2.00
N TYR A 26 10.08 -9.60 -1.08
CA TYR A 26 9.20 -10.34 -0.17
C TYR A 26 8.43 -9.41 0.77
N SER A 27 9.10 -8.40 1.33
CA SER A 27 8.49 -7.39 2.20
C SER A 27 7.42 -6.59 1.44
N PHE A 28 7.70 -6.20 0.19
CA PHE A 28 6.74 -5.52 -0.67
C PHE A 28 5.48 -6.35 -0.92
N TRP A 29 5.64 -7.62 -1.34
CA TRP A 29 4.49 -8.50 -1.57
C TRP A 29 3.72 -8.82 -0.28
N SER A 30 4.40 -8.95 0.85
CA SER A 30 3.76 -9.16 2.15
C SER A 30 2.94 -7.93 2.54
N PHE A 31 3.47 -6.72 2.36
CA PHE A 31 2.74 -5.47 2.55
C PHE A 31 1.51 -5.38 1.65
N VAL A 32 1.65 -5.72 0.36
CA VAL A 32 0.53 -5.73 -0.60
C VAL A 32 -0.58 -6.67 -0.14
N ILE A 33 -0.25 -7.90 0.27
CA ILE A 33 -1.22 -8.89 0.74
C ILE A 33 -1.96 -8.38 1.97
N VAL A 34 -1.22 -7.85 2.97
CA VAL A 34 -1.81 -7.29 4.18
C VAL A 34 -2.74 -6.13 3.84
N ALA A 35 -2.30 -5.19 2.99
CA ALA A 35 -3.09 -4.04 2.59
C ALA A 35 -4.38 -4.44 1.85
N VAL A 36 -4.33 -5.44 0.96
CA VAL A 36 -5.50 -5.98 0.27
C VAL A 36 -6.48 -6.62 1.25
N ILE A 37 -5.99 -7.49 2.15
CA ILE A 37 -6.84 -8.15 3.15
C ILE A 37 -7.52 -7.11 4.05
N THR A 38 -6.76 -6.12 4.55
CA THR A 38 -7.30 -5.04 5.37
C THR A 38 -8.35 -4.23 4.61
N SER A 39 -8.11 -3.90 3.34
CA SER A 39 -9.07 -3.18 2.50
C SER A 39 -10.38 -3.96 2.33
N ILE A 40 -10.29 -5.27 2.07
CA ILE A 40 -11.46 -6.16 1.96
C ILE A 40 -12.22 -6.22 3.29
N LEU A 41 -11.53 -6.36 4.42
CA LEU A 41 -12.17 -6.39 5.74
C LEU A 41 -12.91 -5.09 6.05
N VAL A 42 -12.31 -3.94 5.72
CA VAL A 42 -12.94 -2.62 5.87
C VAL A 42 -14.18 -2.53 4.99
N PHE A 43 -14.11 -3.00 3.74
CA PHE A 43 -15.23 -2.95 2.80
C PHE A 43 -16.38 -3.90 3.18
N VAL A 44 -16.05 -5.11 3.64
CA VAL A 44 -17.03 -6.09 4.16
C VAL A 44 -17.70 -5.57 5.43
N THR A 45 -16.94 -4.91 6.31
CA THR A 45 -17.49 -4.29 7.52
C THR A 45 -18.41 -3.12 7.15
N ALA A 46 -18.02 -2.31 6.16
CA ALA A 46 -18.82 -1.19 5.66
C ALA A 46 -20.16 -1.65 5.08
N THR A 47 -20.14 -2.73 4.28
CA THR A 47 -21.35 -3.29 3.62
C THR A 47 -22.27 -4.02 4.60
N LYS A 48 -21.73 -4.58 5.69
CA LYS A 48 -22.54 -5.16 6.78
C LYS A 48 -23.30 -4.10 7.60
N MET A 49 -22.82 -2.85 7.63
CA MET A 49 -23.52 -1.73 8.24
C MET A 49 -24.62 -1.21 7.28
N LYS A 50 -25.73 -1.95 7.16
CA LYS A 50 -26.89 -1.59 6.34
C LYS A 50 -27.40 -0.17 6.65
N GLY A 51 -27.08 0.79 5.78
CA GLY A 51 -27.78 2.08 5.66
C GLY A 51 -27.41 3.19 6.65
N GLY A 52 -26.58 2.92 7.65
CA GLY A 52 -26.10 3.96 8.58
C GLY A 52 -25.12 4.93 7.92
N LEU A 53 -25.03 6.18 8.42
CA LEU A 53 -24.06 7.15 7.89
C LEU A 53 -22.61 6.65 8.00
N PHE A 54 -22.32 5.85 9.04
CA PHE A 54 -21.05 5.12 9.19
C PHE A 54 -20.73 4.21 8.00
N GLY A 55 -21.73 3.50 7.44
CA GLY A 55 -21.52 2.68 6.25
C GLY A 55 -21.15 3.51 5.01
N LYS A 56 -21.74 4.70 4.85
CA LYS A 56 -21.36 5.64 3.77
C LYS A 56 -19.94 6.17 3.96
N VAL A 57 -19.56 6.53 5.18
CA VAL A 57 -18.21 7.01 5.50
C VAL A 57 -17.16 5.92 5.23
N LEU A 58 -17.43 4.71 5.73
CA LEU A 58 -16.54 3.57 5.58
C LEU A 58 -16.44 3.11 4.12
N TYR A 59 -17.50 3.32 3.32
CA TYR A 59 -17.47 3.12 1.87
C TYR A 59 -16.54 4.11 1.16
N TYR A 60 -16.61 5.41 1.46
CA TYR A 60 -15.68 6.41 0.89
C TYR A 60 -14.23 6.17 1.33
N PHE A 61 -14.03 5.75 2.58
CA PHE A 61 -12.71 5.38 3.09
C PHE A 61 -12.15 4.14 2.38
N GLY A 62 -12.97 3.10 2.19
CA GLY A 62 -12.61 1.91 1.43
C GLY A 62 -12.30 2.21 -0.04
N ALA A 63 -13.10 3.06 -0.68
CA ALA A 63 -12.84 3.52 -2.06
C ALA A 63 -11.49 4.25 -2.17
N GLY A 64 -11.15 5.08 -1.19
CA GLY A 64 -9.83 5.71 -1.09
C GLY A 64 -8.68 4.70 -0.97
N MET A 65 -8.83 3.65 -0.15
CA MET A 65 -7.83 2.58 -0.05
C MET A 65 -7.62 1.84 -1.36
N VAL A 66 -8.71 1.52 -2.08
CA VAL A 66 -8.62 0.81 -3.37
C VAL A 66 -7.89 1.65 -4.41
N LEU A 67 -8.14 2.97 -4.45
CA LEU A 67 -7.41 3.89 -5.31
C LEU A 67 -5.89 3.89 -5.03
N ILE A 68 -5.50 3.91 -3.75
CA ILE A 68 -4.08 3.85 -3.36
C ILE A 68 -3.47 2.48 -3.71
N LEU A 69 -4.21 1.38 -3.55
CA LEU A 69 -3.77 0.06 -3.99
C LEU A 69 -3.57 0.00 -5.51
N ILE A 70 -4.45 0.62 -6.29
CA ILE A 70 -4.28 0.71 -7.75
C ILE A 70 -3.02 1.52 -8.09
N SER A 71 -2.77 2.65 -7.42
CA SER A 71 -1.52 3.41 -7.58
C SER A 71 -0.27 2.58 -7.29
N LEU A 72 -0.34 1.67 -6.31
CA LEU A 72 0.77 0.76 -5.97
C LEU A 72 1.00 -0.25 -7.10
N VAL A 73 -0.05 -0.80 -7.69
CA VAL A 73 0.05 -1.71 -8.84
C VAL A 73 0.64 -1.01 -10.06
N LEU A 74 0.29 0.26 -10.30
CA LEU A 74 0.89 1.08 -11.35
C LEU A 74 2.42 1.24 -11.20
N VAL A 75 2.95 1.23 -9.96
CA VAL A 75 4.41 1.24 -9.73
C VAL A 75 5.06 -0.05 -10.21
N SER A 76 4.44 -1.21 -9.96
CA SER A 76 4.97 -2.50 -10.40
C SER A 76 4.93 -2.70 -11.91
N ILE A 77 4.03 -2.00 -12.62
CA ILE A 77 3.91 -2.06 -14.09
C ILE A 77 4.93 -1.13 -14.79
N LYS A 78 5.49 -0.14 -14.07
CA LYS A 78 6.43 0.84 -14.62
C LYS A 78 7.72 0.23 -15.17
N GLU A 79 8.05 -1.01 -14.82
CA GLU A 79 9.21 -1.71 -15.38
C GLU A 79 9.11 -2.00 -16.89
N GLY A 80 7.95 -1.80 -17.52
CA GLY A 80 7.74 -2.06 -18.96
C GLY A 80 7.19 -0.92 -19.82
N SER A 81 6.99 0.30 -19.30
CA SER A 81 6.28 1.39 -20.00
C SER A 81 7.00 2.74 -19.88
N PRO A 82 6.96 3.63 -20.89
CA PRO A 82 7.60 4.95 -20.82
C PRO A 82 7.10 5.75 -19.60
N ALA A 83 8.04 6.04 -18.71
CA ALA A 83 7.86 6.49 -17.32
C ALA A 83 6.96 7.72 -17.10
N SER A 84 6.76 8.57 -18.11
CA SER A 84 6.12 9.88 -17.93
C SER A 84 4.63 9.82 -17.62
N TYR A 85 3.88 8.88 -18.19
CA TYR A 85 2.41 8.82 -17.97
C TYR A 85 2.02 8.06 -16.70
N THR A 86 2.78 7.03 -16.34
CA THR A 86 2.51 6.21 -15.15
C THR A 86 2.76 6.96 -13.85
N ASP A 87 3.75 7.87 -13.83
CA ASP A 87 4.08 8.67 -12.65
C ASP A 87 3.00 9.71 -12.34
N VAL A 88 2.55 10.44 -13.37
CA VAL A 88 1.49 11.45 -13.22
C VAL A 88 0.17 10.78 -12.81
N ALA A 89 -0.17 9.64 -13.42
CA ALA A 89 -1.37 8.88 -13.04
C ALA A 89 -1.31 8.41 -11.58
N ARG A 90 -0.15 7.92 -11.11
CA ARG A 90 0.07 7.48 -9.72
C ARG A 90 -0.12 8.63 -8.73
N ASP A 91 0.50 9.79 -8.99
CA ASP A 91 0.41 10.94 -8.10
C ASP A 91 -1.03 11.45 -7.99
N ILE A 92 -1.73 11.53 -9.12
CA ILE A 92 -3.16 11.92 -9.15
C ILE A 92 -4.02 10.91 -8.39
N LEU A 93 -3.86 9.60 -8.63
CA LEU A 93 -4.65 8.57 -7.93
C LEU A 93 -4.39 8.60 -6.42
N ASN A 94 -3.14 8.80 -5.99
CA ASN A 94 -2.80 8.93 -4.58
C ASN A 94 -3.45 10.16 -3.94
N ILE A 95 -3.36 11.33 -4.60
CA ILE A 95 -3.99 12.56 -4.11
C ILE A 95 -5.50 12.37 -3.97
N VAL A 96 -6.15 11.81 -4.99
CA VAL A 96 -7.60 11.56 -4.96
C VAL A 96 -7.96 10.55 -3.86
N GLY A 97 -7.17 9.49 -3.68
CA GLY A 97 -7.33 8.52 -2.60
C GLY A 97 -7.25 9.15 -1.21
N PHE A 98 -6.26 10.00 -0.98
CA PHE A 98 -6.11 10.74 0.29
C PHE A 98 -7.25 11.73 0.52
N ILE A 99 -7.72 12.44 -0.51
CA ILE A 99 -8.87 13.34 -0.41
C ILE A 99 -10.13 12.56 -0.01
N LEU A 100 -10.38 11.40 -0.61
CA LEU A 100 -11.51 10.54 -0.26
C LEU A 100 -11.44 10.05 1.19
N MET A 101 -10.24 9.66 1.66
CA MET A 101 -10.02 9.31 3.06
C MET A 101 -10.24 10.50 4.01
N ALA A 102 -9.80 11.70 3.64
CA ALA A 102 -9.99 12.91 4.43
C ALA A 102 -11.48 13.30 4.54
N ILE A 103 -12.24 13.18 3.43
CA ILE A 103 -13.70 13.40 3.44
C ILE A 103 -14.39 12.39 4.34
N ALA A 104 -13.99 11.12 4.28
CA ALA A 104 -14.51 10.09 5.18
C ALA A 104 -14.20 10.41 6.65
N ALA A 105 -12.95 10.76 6.97
CA ALA A 105 -12.55 11.15 8.33
C ALA A 105 -13.31 12.39 8.84
N ASN A 106 -13.52 13.41 8.00
CA ASN A 106 -14.30 14.58 8.37
C ASN A 106 -15.77 14.25 8.66
N LYS A 107 -16.39 13.38 7.85
CA LYS A 107 -17.75 12.89 8.12
C LYS A 107 -17.81 12.10 9.42
N LEU A 108 -16.79 11.28 9.73
CA LEU A 108 -16.69 10.56 10.99
C LEU A 108 -16.58 11.50 12.20
N TYR A 109 -15.70 12.50 12.12
CA TYR A 109 -15.46 13.50 13.17
C TYR A 109 -16.71 14.31 13.50
N SER A 110 -17.49 14.69 12.47
CA SER A 110 -18.75 15.42 12.69
C SER A 110 -19.78 14.61 13.48
N PHE A 111 -19.69 13.28 13.47
CA PHE A 111 -20.59 12.39 14.20
C PHE A 111 -20.15 12.16 15.65
N THR A 112 -18.85 11.97 15.88
CA THR A 112 -18.35 11.77 17.25
C THR A 112 -18.45 13.03 18.09
N LYS A 113 -18.55 14.22 17.47
CA LYS A 113 -18.79 15.49 18.17
C LYS A 113 -20.29 15.81 18.36
N ALA A 114 -21.19 15.10 17.68
CA ALA A 114 -22.64 15.26 17.78
C ALA A 114 -23.28 14.33 18.84
N GLN A 115 -22.46 13.50 19.50
CA GLN A 115 -22.84 12.59 20.58
C GLN A 115 -22.26 13.09 21.91
#